data_AF-A0A1M2W2S9-F1
#
_entry.id   AF-A0A1M2W2S9-F1
#
_cell.length_a   1.000
_cell.length_b   1.000
_cell.length_c   1.000
_cell.angle_alpha   90.00
_cell.angle_beta   90.00
_cell.angle_gamma   90.00
#
_symmetry.space_group_name_H-M   'P 1'
#
loop_
_entity.id
_entity.type
_entity.pdbx_description
1 polymer ?
#
loop_
_entity_poly.entity_id
_entity_poly.type
_entity_poly.pdbx_seq_one_letter_code
_entity_poly.pdbx_strand_id
1 'polypeptide(L)'
;MAVHPLFALAKPATDKFGPRTGILTIERDGSGVHHQTETPALLTATSRGIVPHLSRDHLHISPAIQHVQLPFESFINKTPPVPTLVDGAHPLHKFLGYSPERHILTMTLRDPSDGRKMPPNGNDFVSAHCTRGVRKVTASTWKTYVQKCKPDIVVALSDTPFTLPPHSQKRLTKSIERSIAWLSNILKVLTVSSTPDANTRPRHVLLHLAGGAIPDARAEFADRLTDPIERRDAAELAPLNTLDDGVAGYVFDLLPLRAALEAESQPARDEGDLAGGLLRVSDRHRSSPESSSSLAGLLQSSLQVLPPGKPRILNSPASPHEVLRLVRDVGVDLVDSFWAQRAADMGIALDFRFPIPDGSVSTPSGCAPPRKRKNGRLDLGHNLFDSPYIHDHGRLASSLLDGQSATTSDGDQPVCGCTACSPRSPAARLLHSTIDSQAWQDAACPTSPNAAQPPVTRAYVHHLLHTHEMSAHGLLAMHNISVFSAFLAGIRSVLARDDSVAEFAREVTRFEEAYDEELGLWDEAEEMWLLVERARGKGRLAREKEKQAHSTIGTAVDI
;
A
#
# COMPACT_ATOMS: atom_id res chain seq x y z
N MET A 1 -1.99 7.75 32.97
CA MET A 1 -0.68 7.91 32.30
C MET A 1 -0.91 8.78 31.09
N ALA A 2 -0.06 9.79 30.84
CA ALA A 2 -0.18 10.65 29.67
C ALA A 2 0.01 9.77 28.42
N VAL A 3 -0.99 9.74 27.54
CA VAL A 3 -0.91 8.98 26.28
C VAL A 3 0.05 9.75 25.37
N HIS A 4 1.19 9.16 25.03
CA HIS A 4 2.07 9.73 24.04
C HIS A 4 1.35 9.83 22.68
N PRO A 5 1.46 10.95 21.97
CA PRO A 5 0.82 11.10 20.66
C PRO A 5 1.39 10.07 19.68
N LEU A 6 0.52 9.56 18.78
CA LEU A 6 0.92 8.61 17.74
C LEU A 6 2.04 9.16 16.86
N PHE A 7 2.10 10.47 16.68
CA PHE A 7 2.99 11.14 15.74
C PHE A 7 3.59 12.39 16.37
N ALA A 8 4.87 12.63 16.11
CA ALA A 8 5.55 13.87 16.44
C ALA A 8 6.33 14.35 15.20
N LEU A 9 6.19 15.63 14.86
CA LEU A 9 7.00 16.23 13.81
C LEU A 9 8.46 16.32 14.26
N ALA A 10 9.40 16.02 13.36
CA ALA A 10 10.84 16.12 13.65
C ALA A 10 11.28 17.57 13.79
N LYS A 11 10.65 18.47 13.03
CA LYS A 11 10.80 19.93 13.11
C LYS A 11 9.41 20.56 13.12
N PRO A 12 9.19 21.69 13.81
CA PRO A 12 7.93 22.43 13.70
C PRO A 12 7.60 22.72 12.24
N ALA A 13 6.33 22.53 11.84
CA ALA A 13 5.91 22.79 10.47
C ALA A 13 6.04 24.29 10.15
N THR A 14 6.88 24.64 9.17
CA THR A 14 7.06 26.01 8.67
C THR A 14 5.88 26.43 7.78
N ASP A 15 5.38 25.48 6.99
CA ASP A 15 4.13 25.56 6.23
C ASP A 15 3.23 24.39 6.64
N LYS A 16 1.93 24.63 6.73
CA LYS A 16 0.93 23.64 7.11
C LYS A 16 0.83 22.51 6.07
N PHE A 17 1.05 22.83 4.81
CA PHE A 17 0.88 21.89 3.68
C PHE A 17 2.21 21.43 3.07
N GLY A 18 3.30 22.13 3.36
CA GLY A 18 4.63 21.79 2.90
C GLY A 18 5.13 20.39 3.32
N PRO A 19 6.26 19.97 2.73
CA PRO A 19 6.85 18.68 3.03
C PRO A 19 7.35 18.63 4.48
N ARG A 20 7.25 17.45 5.09
CA ARG A 20 7.56 17.27 6.51
C ARG A 20 8.03 15.85 6.81
N THR A 21 8.78 15.76 7.89
CA THR A 21 9.24 14.51 8.48
C THR A 21 8.79 14.44 9.93
N GLY A 22 8.61 13.23 10.42
CA GLY A 22 8.21 12.98 11.80
C GLY A 22 8.52 11.56 12.22
N ILE A 23 8.10 11.23 13.43
CA ILE A 23 8.27 9.92 14.04
C ILE A 23 6.91 9.43 14.48
N LEU A 24 6.49 8.29 13.93
CA LEU A 24 5.35 7.53 14.42
C LEU A 24 5.80 6.66 15.58
N THR A 25 5.11 6.76 16.72
CA THR A 25 5.40 5.96 17.93
C THR A 25 4.20 5.11 18.31
N ILE A 26 4.38 3.80 18.41
CA ILE A 26 3.39 2.86 18.95
C ILE A 26 3.90 2.25 20.25
N GLU A 27 3.14 2.44 21.32
CA GLU A 27 3.37 1.83 22.63
C GLU A 27 2.27 0.82 22.94
N ARG A 28 2.67 -0.46 23.04
CA ARG A 28 1.76 -1.56 23.32
C ARG A 28 1.67 -1.86 24.81
N ASP A 29 0.45 -2.07 25.29
CA ASP A 29 0.19 -2.32 26.69
C ASP A 29 0.88 -3.59 27.21
N GLY A 30 1.60 -3.44 28.32
CA GLY A 30 2.15 -4.55 29.09
C GLY A 30 3.36 -5.26 28.45
N SER A 31 3.86 -4.80 27.30
CA SER A 31 5.01 -5.43 26.63
C SER A 31 6.32 -4.66 26.78
N GLY A 32 6.27 -3.35 27.08
CA GLY A 32 7.44 -2.47 27.06
C GLY A 32 8.05 -2.29 25.65
N VAL A 33 7.37 -2.78 24.61
CA VAL A 33 7.80 -2.67 23.21
C VAL A 33 7.37 -1.32 22.67
N HIS A 34 8.35 -0.47 22.36
CA HIS A 34 8.16 0.81 21.68
C HIS A 34 8.60 0.68 20.23
N HIS A 35 7.70 0.96 19.31
CA HIS A 35 8.01 1.04 17.87
C HIS A 35 8.13 2.48 17.45
N GLN A 36 9.21 2.80 16.74
CA GLN A 36 9.40 4.11 16.14
C GLN A 36 9.68 3.95 14.65
N THR A 37 8.95 4.70 13.83
CA THR A 37 9.16 4.76 12.38
C THR A 37 9.23 6.21 11.93
N GLU A 38 10.27 6.55 11.19
CA GLU A 38 10.41 7.86 10.56
C GLU A 38 9.48 8.02 9.36
N THR A 39 8.90 9.21 9.18
CA THR A 39 8.01 9.53 8.04
C THR A 39 8.68 10.48 7.04
N PRO A 40 8.39 10.40 5.72
CA PRO A 40 7.43 9.48 5.10
C PRO A 40 7.85 8.00 5.14
N ALA A 41 6.90 7.11 5.42
CA ALA A 41 7.11 5.67 5.52
C ALA A 41 6.10 4.84 4.71
N LEU A 42 6.46 3.59 4.45
CA LEU A 42 5.70 2.67 3.64
C LEU A 42 4.59 1.98 4.45
N LEU A 43 3.37 1.95 3.90
CA LEU A 43 2.24 1.17 4.42
C LEU A 43 1.95 -0.02 3.48
N THR A 44 2.23 -1.24 3.94
CA THR A 44 2.19 -2.42 3.06
C THR A 44 0.76 -2.93 2.90
N ALA A 45 0.25 -3.00 1.66
CA ALA A 45 -1.09 -3.51 1.40
C ALA A 45 -1.14 -5.04 1.51
N THR A 46 -2.29 -5.57 1.94
CA THR A 46 -2.49 -7.02 2.11
C THR A 46 -3.78 -7.50 1.48
N SER A 47 -3.81 -8.79 1.14
CA SER A 47 -5.04 -9.52 0.84
C SER A 47 -5.29 -10.52 1.97
N ARG A 48 -6.42 -10.40 2.67
CA ARG A 48 -6.76 -11.23 3.84
C ARG A 48 -5.66 -11.24 4.91
N GLY A 49 -4.94 -10.12 5.06
CA GLY A 49 -3.86 -9.97 6.03
C GLY A 49 -2.52 -10.57 5.64
N ILE A 50 -2.41 -11.13 4.44
CA ILE A 50 -1.15 -11.61 3.88
C ILE A 50 -0.66 -10.61 2.83
N VAL A 51 0.61 -10.23 2.93
CA VAL A 51 1.29 -9.46 1.87
C VAL A 51 1.37 -10.40 0.65
N PRO A 52 0.78 -10.04 -0.51
CA PRO A 52 0.77 -10.89 -1.69
C PRO A 52 2.17 -11.45 -2.01
N HIS A 53 2.21 -12.73 -2.35
CA HIS A 53 3.42 -13.51 -2.69
C HIS A 53 4.43 -13.77 -1.57
N LEU A 54 4.28 -13.15 -0.40
CA LEU A 54 5.29 -13.22 0.66
C LEU A 54 4.85 -14.07 1.85
N SER A 55 5.72 -14.99 2.27
CA SER A 55 5.57 -15.76 3.50
C SER A 55 5.90 -14.90 4.72
N ARG A 56 5.55 -15.39 5.92
CA ARG A 56 5.93 -14.75 7.18
C ARG A 56 7.44 -14.61 7.34
N ASP A 57 8.19 -15.57 6.85
CA ASP A 57 9.66 -15.55 6.92
C ASP A 57 10.24 -14.44 6.04
N HIS A 58 9.70 -14.25 4.82
CA HIS A 58 10.08 -13.13 3.96
C HIS A 58 9.81 -11.78 4.63
N LEU A 59 8.68 -11.66 5.33
CA LEU A 59 8.34 -10.45 6.08
C LEU A 59 9.32 -10.23 7.24
N HIS A 60 9.61 -11.26 8.02
CA HIS A 60 10.52 -11.15 9.16
C HIS A 60 11.92 -10.70 8.74
N ILE A 61 12.44 -11.15 7.60
CA ILE A 61 13.77 -10.74 7.13
C ILE A 61 13.78 -9.40 6.37
N SER A 62 12.62 -8.88 5.98
CA SER A 62 12.52 -7.64 5.22
C SER A 62 12.49 -6.41 6.16
N PRO A 63 13.49 -5.51 6.11
CA PRO A 63 13.46 -4.28 6.89
C PRO A 63 12.42 -3.27 6.37
N ALA A 64 11.96 -3.44 5.13
CA ALA A 64 11.06 -2.51 4.45
C ALA A 64 9.60 -2.63 4.93
N ILE A 65 9.18 -3.80 5.45
CA ILE A 65 7.79 -4.07 5.81
C ILE A 65 7.62 -3.92 7.33
N GLN A 66 7.28 -2.71 7.76
CA GLN A 66 6.99 -2.40 9.17
C GLN A 66 5.49 -2.16 9.37
N HIS A 67 4.88 -1.27 8.58
CA HIS A 67 3.46 -0.97 8.64
C HIS A 67 2.70 -1.84 7.65
N VAL A 68 1.58 -2.41 8.10
CA VAL A 68 0.78 -3.35 7.33
C VAL A 68 -0.68 -2.94 7.41
N GLN A 69 -1.31 -2.73 6.25
CA GLN A 69 -2.73 -2.41 6.14
C GLN A 69 -3.55 -3.68 5.92
N LEU A 70 -4.57 -3.87 6.75
CA LEU A 70 -5.43 -5.05 6.77
C LEU A 70 -6.87 -4.68 6.36
N PRO A 71 -7.27 -4.99 5.12
CA PRO A 71 -8.67 -4.97 4.70
C PRO A 71 -9.49 -6.07 5.38
N PHE A 72 -10.31 -5.69 6.35
CA PHE A 72 -11.06 -6.63 7.18
C PHE A 72 -12.25 -7.28 6.45
N GLU A 73 -12.73 -6.68 5.36
CA GLU A 73 -13.85 -7.20 4.55
C GLU A 73 -13.63 -8.63 4.04
N SER A 74 -12.39 -9.10 4.00
CA SER A 74 -12.08 -10.47 3.65
C SER A 74 -12.55 -11.50 4.68
N PHE A 75 -12.73 -11.12 5.95
CA PHE A 75 -13.03 -12.04 7.07
C PHE A 75 -14.50 -12.10 7.47
N ILE A 76 -15.33 -11.20 6.96
CA ILE A 76 -16.78 -11.11 7.24
C ILE A 76 -17.62 -12.12 6.44
N ASN A 77 -16.98 -13.12 5.83
CA ASN A 77 -17.65 -14.24 5.18
C ASN A 77 -18.21 -15.27 6.17
N LYS A 78 -17.78 -15.21 7.44
CA LYS A 78 -18.26 -16.00 8.58
C LYS A 78 -18.70 -15.07 9.71
N THR A 79 -19.68 -15.51 10.50
CA THR A 79 -20.18 -14.78 11.67
C THR A 79 -20.09 -15.70 12.89
N PRO A 80 -19.32 -15.33 13.94
CA PRO A 80 -18.41 -14.19 13.98
C PRO A 80 -17.21 -14.37 13.03
N PRO A 81 -16.56 -13.27 12.57
CA PRO A 81 -15.34 -13.36 11.77
C PRO A 81 -14.22 -14.08 12.52
N VAL A 82 -13.45 -14.92 11.83
CA VAL A 82 -12.42 -15.77 12.48
C VAL A 82 -11.41 -14.98 13.33
N PRO A 83 -10.88 -13.80 12.91
CA PRO A 83 -9.94 -13.05 13.72
C PRO A 83 -10.47 -12.63 15.11
N THR A 84 -11.80 -12.53 15.28
CA THR A 84 -12.41 -12.12 16.55
C THR A 84 -12.53 -13.26 17.57
N LEU A 85 -12.20 -14.49 17.16
CA LEU A 85 -12.21 -15.69 18.00
C LEU A 85 -10.86 -15.96 18.68
N VAL A 86 -9.83 -15.19 18.36
CA VAL A 86 -8.50 -15.38 18.92
C VAL A 86 -8.38 -14.58 20.22
N ASP A 87 -7.97 -15.26 21.29
CA ASP A 87 -7.67 -14.64 22.58
C ASP A 87 -6.17 -14.34 22.75
N GLY A 88 -5.87 -13.33 23.56
CA GLY A 88 -4.53 -12.92 23.96
C GLY A 88 -4.36 -11.41 24.10
N ALA A 89 -3.12 -10.97 24.36
CA ALA A 89 -2.76 -9.56 24.42
C ALA A 89 -2.84 -8.90 23.02
N HIS A 90 -2.32 -9.59 21.99
CA HIS A 90 -2.30 -9.15 20.59
C HIS A 90 -2.96 -10.19 19.67
N PRO A 91 -4.30 -10.35 19.74
CA PRO A 91 -4.98 -11.43 19.05
C PRO A 91 -4.88 -11.35 17.53
N LEU A 92 -4.94 -10.15 16.93
CA LEU A 92 -4.78 -9.98 15.49
C LEU A 92 -3.37 -10.34 15.00
N HIS A 93 -2.33 -9.93 15.74
CA HIS A 93 -0.95 -10.32 15.46
C HIS A 93 -0.77 -11.83 15.53
N LYS A 94 -1.29 -12.46 16.58
CA LYS A 94 -1.24 -13.91 16.80
C LYS A 94 -1.95 -14.66 15.68
N PHE A 95 -3.14 -14.19 15.27
CA PHE A 95 -3.91 -14.81 14.18
C PHE A 95 -3.17 -14.77 12.84
N LEU A 96 -2.56 -13.62 12.51
CA LEU A 96 -1.90 -13.40 11.22
C LEU A 96 -0.41 -13.78 11.21
N GLY A 97 0.17 -14.13 12.37
CA GLY A 97 1.59 -14.45 12.51
C GLY A 97 2.52 -13.25 12.29
N TYR A 98 2.09 -12.02 12.60
CA TYR A 98 2.96 -10.85 12.59
C TYR A 98 3.61 -10.67 13.97
N SER A 99 4.95 -10.62 14.03
CA SER A 99 5.64 -10.28 15.27
C SER A 99 5.26 -8.87 15.75
N PRO A 100 4.73 -8.71 16.97
CA PRO A 100 4.51 -7.40 17.59
C PRO A 100 5.81 -6.60 17.75
N GLU A 101 6.97 -7.24 17.77
CA GLU A 101 8.27 -6.54 17.89
C GLU A 101 8.78 -5.95 16.57
N ARG A 102 8.12 -6.21 15.44
CA ARG A 102 8.55 -5.70 14.12
C ARG A 102 7.48 -5.00 13.31
N HIS A 103 6.22 -5.39 13.48
CA HIS A 103 5.14 -4.95 12.61
C HIS A 103 4.10 -4.13 13.34
N ILE A 104 3.46 -3.21 12.63
CA ILE A 104 2.32 -2.41 13.07
C ILE A 104 1.13 -2.76 12.18
N LEU A 105 0.00 -3.13 12.77
CA LEU A 105 -1.20 -3.53 12.04
C LEU A 105 -2.26 -2.43 12.04
N THR A 106 -2.54 -1.89 10.86
CA THR A 106 -3.61 -0.91 10.60
C THR A 106 -4.82 -1.63 10.03
N MET A 107 -5.94 -1.66 10.75
CA MET A 107 -7.16 -2.34 10.32
C MET A 107 -8.12 -1.37 9.63
N THR A 108 -8.49 -1.66 8.38
CA THR A 108 -9.50 -0.95 7.60
C THR A 108 -10.71 -1.86 7.37
N LEU A 109 -11.92 -1.31 7.19
CA LEU A 109 -13.05 -2.16 6.81
C LEU A 109 -12.88 -2.65 5.36
N ARG A 110 -12.64 -1.72 4.44
CA ARG A 110 -12.48 -1.95 2.99
C ARG A 110 -11.01 -1.96 2.59
N ASP A 111 -10.71 -2.63 1.48
CA ASP A 111 -9.45 -2.47 0.76
C ASP A 111 -9.45 -1.09 0.06
N PRO A 112 -8.55 -0.16 0.45
CA PRO A 112 -8.50 1.17 -0.16
C PRO A 112 -8.18 1.14 -1.66
N SER A 113 -7.52 0.08 -2.12
CA SER A 113 -7.16 -0.12 -3.53
C SER A 113 -8.24 -0.82 -4.35
N ASP A 114 -9.38 -1.14 -3.73
CA ASP A 114 -10.51 -1.82 -4.37
C ASP A 114 -11.64 -0.85 -4.73
N GLY A 115 -11.56 -0.31 -5.94
CA GLY A 115 -12.56 0.61 -6.51
C GLY A 115 -13.78 -0.06 -7.13
N ARG A 116 -14.03 -1.35 -6.87
CA ARG A 116 -15.18 -2.05 -7.47
C ARG A 116 -16.50 -1.34 -7.16
N LYS A 117 -17.43 -1.38 -8.11
CA LYS A 117 -18.78 -0.86 -7.91
C LYS A 117 -19.46 -1.60 -6.76
N MET A 118 -20.04 -0.85 -5.82
CA MET A 118 -20.72 -1.40 -4.65
C MET A 118 -22.15 -0.89 -4.51
N PRO A 119 -23.04 -1.68 -3.88
CA PRO A 119 -24.30 -1.16 -3.39
C PRO A 119 -24.08 0.03 -2.44
N PRO A 120 -24.97 1.03 -2.47
CA PRO A 120 -24.83 2.22 -1.63
C PRO A 120 -24.85 1.86 -0.14
N ASN A 121 -24.14 2.65 0.67
CA ASN A 121 -24.17 2.53 2.13
C ASN A 121 -25.50 3.01 2.71
N GLY A 122 -25.93 2.34 3.77
CA GLY A 122 -27.15 2.66 4.53
C GLY A 122 -26.97 3.81 5.51
N ASN A 123 -28.00 4.08 6.30
CA ASN A 123 -27.92 5.05 7.41
C ASN A 123 -27.05 4.51 8.55
N ASP A 124 -27.06 3.19 8.75
CA ASP A 124 -26.50 2.48 9.89
C ASP A 124 -25.42 1.46 9.50
N PHE A 125 -25.17 1.25 8.20
CA PHE A 125 -24.21 0.27 7.71
C PHE A 125 -23.37 0.75 6.53
N VAL A 126 -22.16 0.19 6.43
CA VAL A 126 -21.29 0.23 5.25
C VAL A 126 -21.36 -1.10 4.49
N SER A 127 -21.35 -1.04 3.17
CA SER A 127 -21.30 -2.21 2.29
C SER A 127 -19.85 -2.68 2.09
N ALA A 128 -19.53 -3.88 2.54
CA ALA A 128 -18.21 -4.50 2.41
C ALA A 128 -18.30 -5.78 1.56
N HIS A 129 -17.27 -6.08 0.78
CA HIS A 129 -17.26 -7.22 -0.14
C HIS A 129 -16.32 -8.32 0.35
N CYS A 130 -16.89 -9.51 0.57
CA CYS A 130 -16.13 -10.70 0.91
C CYS A 130 -16.22 -11.76 -0.19
N THR A 131 -15.56 -12.90 -0.02
CA THR A 131 -15.65 -14.02 -0.98
C THR A 131 -17.06 -14.58 -1.16
N ARG A 132 -18.00 -14.29 -0.26
CA ARG A 132 -19.42 -14.69 -0.35
C ARG A 132 -20.34 -13.54 -0.78
N GLY A 133 -19.77 -12.51 -1.43
CA GLY A 133 -20.45 -11.32 -1.89
C GLY A 133 -20.54 -10.22 -0.84
N VAL A 134 -21.47 -9.30 -1.05
CA VAL A 134 -21.62 -8.10 -0.21
C VAL A 134 -22.21 -8.46 1.15
N ARG A 135 -21.69 -7.82 2.20
CA ARG A 135 -22.22 -7.84 3.56
C ARG A 135 -22.36 -6.42 4.08
N LYS A 136 -23.31 -6.23 4.99
CA LYS A 136 -23.56 -4.97 5.67
C LYS A 136 -22.85 -5.00 7.03
N VAL A 137 -22.07 -3.98 7.32
CA VAL A 137 -21.37 -3.85 8.61
C VAL A 137 -21.83 -2.57 9.27
N THR A 138 -22.45 -2.70 10.45
CA THR A 138 -22.89 -1.54 11.25
C THR A 138 -21.75 -0.96 12.07
N ALA A 139 -21.87 0.31 12.50
CA ALA A 139 -20.88 0.94 13.37
C ALA A 139 -20.65 0.16 14.69
N SER A 140 -21.72 -0.35 15.29
CA SER A 140 -21.66 -1.19 16.51
C SER A 140 -20.95 -2.52 16.28
N THR A 141 -21.21 -3.17 15.14
CA THR A 141 -20.55 -4.41 14.75
C THR A 141 -19.06 -4.17 14.49
N TRP A 142 -18.72 -3.08 13.79
CA TRP A 142 -17.32 -2.70 13.54
C TRP A 142 -16.57 -2.46 14.84
N LYS A 143 -17.14 -1.69 15.76
CA LYS A 143 -16.57 -1.45 17.10
C LYS A 143 -16.30 -2.76 17.85
N THR A 144 -17.23 -3.71 17.77
CA THR A 144 -17.07 -5.04 18.39
C THR A 144 -15.91 -5.82 17.78
N TYR A 145 -15.75 -5.77 16.45
CA TYR A 145 -14.61 -6.40 15.77
C TYR A 145 -13.29 -5.76 16.17
N VAL A 146 -13.22 -4.43 16.25
CA VAL A 146 -12.02 -3.69 16.70
C VAL A 146 -11.64 -4.08 18.12
N GLN A 147 -12.61 -4.15 19.04
CA GLN A 147 -12.37 -4.53 20.43
C GLN A 147 -11.85 -5.97 20.58
N LYS A 148 -12.36 -6.90 19.76
CA LYS A 148 -11.91 -8.30 19.76
C LYS A 148 -10.54 -8.48 19.09
N CYS A 149 -10.30 -7.80 17.97
CA CYS A 149 -9.05 -7.92 17.21
C CYS A 149 -7.89 -7.14 17.82
N LYS A 150 -8.16 -6.03 18.54
CA LYS A 150 -7.16 -5.13 19.12
C LYS A 150 -6.01 -4.78 18.14
N PRO A 151 -6.31 -4.18 16.97
CA PRO A 151 -5.27 -3.71 16.07
C PRO A 151 -4.47 -2.57 16.71
N ASP A 152 -3.26 -2.31 16.21
CA ASP A 152 -2.48 -1.15 16.66
C ASP A 152 -3.16 0.16 16.24
N ILE A 153 -3.63 0.19 14.99
CA ILE A 153 -4.30 1.35 14.39
C ILE A 153 -5.59 0.87 13.74
N VAL A 154 -6.67 1.65 13.86
CA VAL A 154 -7.95 1.37 13.20
C VAL A 154 -8.39 2.58 12.38
N VAL A 155 -8.93 2.36 11.18
CA VAL A 155 -9.61 3.40 10.41
C VAL A 155 -11.10 3.40 10.77
N ALA A 156 -11.64 4.56 11.13
CA ALA A 156 -13.06 4.76 11.38
C ALA A 156 -13.89 4.49 10.10
N LEU A 157 -15.14 4.08 10.26
CA LEU A 157 -16.03 3.92 9.10
C LEU A 157 -16.31 5.29 8.47
N SER A 158 -16.23 5.35 7.15
CA SER A 158 -16.60 6.51 6.35
C SER A 158 -17.62 6.11 5.28
N ASP A 159 -18.50 7.04 4.93
CA ASP A 159 -19.50 6.84 3.88
C ASP A 159 -18.95 7.27 2.52
N THR A 160 -17.90 6.59 2.06
CA THR A 160 -17.34 6.79 0.72
C THR A 160 -18.22 6.11 -0.33
N PRO A 161 -18.75 6.84 -1.34
CA PRO A 161 -19.56 6.25 -2.39
C PRO A 161 -18.70 5.52 -3.43
N PHE A 162 -19.02 4.25 -3.68
CA PHE A 162 -18.49 3.45 -4.79
C PHE A 162 -19.59 3.15 -5.84
N THR A 163 -20.61 4.00 -5.87
CA THR A 163 -21.61 4.06 -6.94
C THR A 163 -21.14 5.02 -8.01
N LEU A 164 -21.66 4.92 -9.23
CA LEU A 164 -21.24 5.81 -10.32
C LEU A 164 -21.53 7.29 -9.96
N PRO A 165 -20.55 8.19 -10.12
CA PRO A 165 -20.75 9.64 -10.11
C PRO A 165 -21.54 10.12 -11.35
N PRO A 166 -22.06 11.38 -11.37
CA PRO A 166 -21.95 12.41 -10.34
C PRO A 166 -22.87 12.15 -9.14
N HIS A 167 -22.53 12.74 -7.99
CA HIS A 167 -23.31 12.61 -6.77
C HIS A 167 -24.08 13.89 -6.46
N SER A 168 -25.36 13.76 -6.09
CA SER A 168 -26.17 14.92 -5.70
C SER A 168 -25.65 15.55 -4.40
N GLN A 169 -25.91 16.84 -4.21
CA GLN A 169 -25.59 17.55 -2.97
C GLN A 169 -26.15 16.82 -1.74
N LYS A 170 -27.40 16.34 -1.82
CA LYS A 170 -28.04 15.53 -0.76
C LYS A 170 -27.28 14.25 -0.43
N ARG A 171 -26.61 13.62 -1.41
CA ARG A 171 -25.80 12.41 -1.19
C ARG A 171 -24.50 12.74 -0.46
N LEU A 172 -23.86 13.85 -0.82
CA LEU A 172 -22.65 14.37 -0.15
C LEU A 172 -22.94 14.74 1.30
N THR A 173 -24.00 15.52 1.57
CA THR A 173 -24.39 15.90 2.93
C THR A 173 -24.62 14.67 3.81
N LYS A 174 -25.32 13.65 3.30
CA LYS A 174 -25.50 12.38 4.02
C LYS A 174 -24.18 11.65 4.29
N SER A 175 -23.24 11.69 3.35
CA SER A 175 -21.92 11.06 3.51
C SER A 175 -21.14 11.71 4.65
N ILE A 176 -21.16 13.05 4.73
CA ILE A 176 -20.57 13.84 5.82
C ILE A 176 -21.22 13.47 7.15
N GLU A 177 -22.55 13.59 7.25
CA GLU A 177 -23.30 13.31 8.49
C GLU A 177 -23.09 11.89 9.02
N ARG A 178 -23.14 10.89 8.14
CA ARG A 178 -22.94 9.48 8.53
C ARG A 178 -21.52 9.20 8.98
N SER A 179 -20.52 9.76 8.28
CA SER A 179 -19.11 9.57 8.65
C SER A 179 -18.80 10.17 10.04
N ILE A 180 -19.38 11.35 10.35
CA ILE A 180 -19.28 11.97 11.68
C ILE A 180 -19.96 11.11 12.74
N ALA A 181 -21.18 10.62 12.46
CA ALA A 181 -21.92 9.77 13.38
C ALA A 181 -21.18 8.45 13.68
N TRP A 182 -20.57 7.84 12.68
CA TRP A 182 -19.81 6.60 12.84
C TRP A 182 -18.47 6.81 13.54
N LEU A 183 -17.80 7.96 13.33
CA LEU A 183 -16.64 8.36 14.12
C LEU A 183 -17.00 8.53 15.60
N SER A 184 -18.09 9.25 15.89
CA SER A 184 -18.58 9.40 17.26
C SER A 184 -18.85 8.03 17.90
N ASN A 185 -19.47 7.10 17.16
CA ASN A 185 -19.76 5.74 17.67
C ASN A 185 -18.52 4.96 18.11
N ILE A 186 -17.44 5.00 17.32
CA ILE A 186 -16.19 4.27 17.66
C ILE A 186 -15.43 4.94 18.82
N LEU A 187 -15.55 6.27 18.98
CA LEU A 187 -14.90 7.03 20.05
C LEU A 187 -15.62 6.96 21.41
N LYS A 188 -16.93 6.69 21.41
CA LYS A 188 -17.71 6.54 22.66
C LYS A 188 -17.16 5.42 23.55
N VAL A 189 -17.06 5.64 24.85
CA VAL A 189 -16.69 4.62 25.85
C VAL A 189 -17.95 3.87 26.30
N LEU A 190 -17.89 2.55 26.45
CA LEU A 190 -19.03 1.78 26.97
C LEU A 190 -19.10 1.89 28.50
N THR A 191 -20.26 2.24 29.03
CA THR A 191 -20.56 2.30 30.47
C THR A 191 -21.25 1.00 30.92
N VAL A 192 -20.48 -0.07 31.10
CA VAL A 192 -21.05 -1.39 31.49
C VAL A 192 -21.19 -1.55 33.02
N SER A 193 -20.45 -0.77 33.81
CA SER A 193 -20.62 -0.60 35.26
C SER A 193 -20.32 0.86 35.59
N SER A 194 -20.64 1.32 36.81
CA SER A 194 -20.59 2.71 37.29
C SER A 194 -19.23 3.45 37.21
N THR A 195 -18.27 2.90 36.46
CA THR A 195 -16.95 3.45 36.15
C THR A 195 -16.71 3.31 34.64
N PRO A 196 -16.49 4.40 33.88
CA PRO A 196 -16.18 4.32 32.46
C PRO A 196 -14.87 3.55 32.24
N ASP A 197 -14.92 2.43 31.49
CA ASP A 197 -13.72 1.69 31.14
C ASP A 197 -13.06 2.32 29.90
N ALA A 198 -12.13 3.23 30.16
CA ALA A 198 -11.33 3.90 29.13
C ALA A 198 -10.58 2.91 28.21
N ASN A 199 -10.40 1.64 28.60
CA ASN A 199 -9.78 0.62 27.75
C ASN A 199 -10.67 0.17 26.57
N THR A 200 -11.94 0.57 26.54
CA THR A 200 -12.87 0.20 25.46
C THR A 200 -12.73 1.06 24.20
N ARG A 201 -12.12 2.25 24.31
CA ARG A 201 -11.83 3.15 23.19
C ARG A 201 -10.54 2.70 22.48
N PRO A 202 -10.55 2.55 21.15
CA PRO A 202 -9.30 2.29 20.43
C PRO A 202 -8.32 3.46 20.59
N ARG A 203 -7.04 3.17 20.81
CA ARG A 203 -6.01 4.21 21.05
C ARG A 203 -5.75 5.09 19.83
N HIS A 204 -5.64 4.46 18.66
CA HIS A 204 -5.22 5.13 17.44
C HIS A 204 -6.29 4.97 16.36
N VAL A 205 -7.24 5.92 16.34
CA VAL A 205 -8.31 5.99 15.33
C VAL A 205 -7.90 6.95 14.22
N LEU A 206 -7.70 6.43 13.02
CA LEU A 206 -7.53 7.24 11.82
C LEU A 206 -8.87 7.56 11.17
N LEU A 207 -8.97 8.70 10.50
CA LEU A 207 -10.20 9.16 9.86
C LEU A 207 -9.98 9.43 8.38
N HIS A 208 -10.78 8.78 7.54
CA HIS A 208 -10.91 9.17 6.13
C HIS A 208 -11.68 10.49 6.02
N LEU A 209 -11.08 11.49 5.38
CA LEU A 209 -11.70 12.82 5.24
C LEU A 209 -12.73 12.82 4.09
N ALA A 210 -14.02 12.88 4.45
CA ALA A 210 -15.15 12.85 3.52
C ALA A 210 -15.32 14.17 2.74
N GLY A 211 -16.35 14.23 1.88
CA GLY A 211 -16.67 15.41 1.05
C GLY A 211 -16.46 15.21 -0.46
N GLY A 212 -15.88 14.08 -0.87
CA GLY A 212 -15.69 13.75 -2.30
C GLY A 212 -14.78 14.74 -3.03
N ALA A 213 -15.06 14.99 -4.32
CA ALA A 213 -14.32 15.93 -5.15
C ALA A 213 -14.78 17.40 -5.02
N ILE A 214 -15.47 17.76 -3.94
CA ILE A 214 -16.01 19.12 -3.74
C ILE A 214 -15.27 19.82 -2.58
N PRO A 215 -14.44 20.85 -2.85
CA PRO A 215 -13.65 21.56 -1.82
C PRO A 215 -14.48 22.03 -0.62
N ASP A 216 -15.62 22.68 -0.87
CA ASP A 216 -16.47 23.24 0.19
C ASP A 216 -17.06 22.15 1.10
N ALA A 217 -17.45 21.00 0.53
CA ALA A 217 -17.95 19.86 1.29
C ALA A 217 -16.85 19.21 2.14
N ARG A 218 -15.61 19.22 1.64
CA ARG A 218 -14.42 18.75 2.36
C ARG A 218 -14.04 19.66 3.52
N ALA A 219 -14.19 20.97 3.35
CA ALA A 219 -14.03 21.96 4.41
C ALA A 219 -15.13 21.83 5.47
N GLU A 220 -16.40 21.73 5.06
CA GLU A 220 -17.54 21.53 5.97
C GLU A 220 -17.37 20.27 6.83
N PHE A 221 -16.89 19.16 6.24
CA PHE A 221 -16.61 17.95 7.01
C PHE A 221 -15.55 18.21 8.09
N ALA A 222 -14.48 18.95 7.77
CA ALA A 222 -13.40 19.24 8.69
C ALA A 222 -13.84 20.20 9.82
N ASP A 223 -14.62 21.23 9.50
CA ASP A 223 -15.17 22.18 10.49
C ASP A 223 -15.97 21.44 11.56
N ARG A 224 -16.87 20.54 11.15
CA ARG A 224 -17.69 19.73 12.06
C ARG A 224 -16.88 18.80 12.98
N LEU A 225 -15.63 18.46 12.64
CA LEU A 225 -14.76 17.68 13.53
C LEU A 225 -14.19 18.54 14.66
N THR A 226 -14.03 19.84 14.41
CA THR A 226 -13.49 20.83 15.35
C THR A 226 -14.57 21.50 16.19
N ASP A 227 -15.84 21.31 15.85
CA ASP A 227 -16.96 21.79 16.66
C ASP A 227 -16.94 21.17 18.07
N PRO A 228 -17.31 21.93 19.12
CA PRO A 228 -17.44 21.40 20.46
C PRO A 228 -18.46 20.25 20.52
N ILE A 229 -18.10 19.17 21.21
CA ILE A 229 -19.00 18.02 21.39
C ILE A 229 -20.30 18.46 22.08
N GLU A 230 -21.43 18.01 21.52
CA GLU A 230 -22.75 18.29 22.08
C GLU A 230 -22.88 17.74 23.52
N ARG A 231 -23.57 18.51 24.39
CA ARG A 231 -23.74 18.15 25.82
C ARG A 231 -24.34 16.76 26.05
N ARG A 232 -25.18 16.27 25.13
CA ARG A 232 -25.81 14.95 25.24
C ARG A 232 -24.79 13.80 25.13
N ASP A 233 -23.72 14.00 24.35
CA ASP A 233 -22.72 12.97 24.05
C ASP A 233 -21.44 13.14 24.88
N ALA A 234 -21.26 14.29 25.54
CA ALA A 234 -20.07 14.65 26.30
C ALA A 234 -19.67 13.61 27.36
N ALA A 235 -20.65 12.97 28.04
CA ALA A 235 -20.36 11.96 29.06
C ALA A 235 -19.72 10.69 28.45
N GLU A 236 -20.16 10.26 27.27
CA GLU A 236 -19.65 9.06 26.60
C GLU A 236 -18.35 9.32 25.82
N LEU A 237 -18.10 10.58 25.47
CA LEU A 237 -16.92 11.03 24.71
C LEU A 237 -15.82 11.65 25.58
N ALA A 238 -16.04 11.83 26.89
CA ALA A 238 -15.01 12.35 27.79
C ALA A 238 -13.68 11.56 27.66
N PRO A 239 -12.50 12.21 27.75
CA PRO A 239 -12.27 13.64 28.02
C PRO A 239 -12.14 14.51 26.75
N LEU A 240 -12.71 14.10 25.60
CA LEU A 240 -12.58 14.84 24.35
C LEU A 240 -13.39 16.14 24.38
N ASN A 241 -12.84 17.24 23.83
CA ASN A 241 -13.57 18.50 23.64
C ASN A 241 -14.19 18.58 22.24
N THR A 242 -13.46 18.08 21.25
CA THR A 242 -13.89 17.98 19.85
C THR A 242 -13.81 16.51 19.39
N LEU A 243 -14.44 16.16 18.28
CA LEU A 243 -14.27 14.82 17.72
C LEU A 243 -12.84 14.62 17.20
N ASP A 244 -12.21 15.66 16.68
CA ASP A 244 -10.83 15.62 16.23
C ASP A 244 -9.86 15.26 17.36
N ASP A 245 -10.11 15.63 18.62
CA ASP A 245 -9.27 15.21 19.76
C ASP A 245 -9.13 13.68 19.87
N GLY A 246 -10.14 12.93 19.42
CA GLY A 246 -10.14 11.47 19.39
C GLY A 246 -9.52 10.86 18.12
N VAL A 247 -9.21 11.67 17.12
CA VAL A 247 -8.61 11.25 15.84
C VAL A 247 -7.09 11.34 15.94
N ALA A 248 -6.42 10.21 15.68
CA ALA A 248 -4.98 10.09 15.74
C ALA A 248 -4.27 10.50 14.43
N GLY A 249 -4.99 10.57 13.30
CA GLY A 249 -4.44 10.90 11.98
C GLY A 249 -5.47 10.85 10.86
N TYR A 250 -5.08 11.33 9.68
CA TYR A 250 -6.00 11.55 8.55
C TYR A 250 -5.65 10.65 7.37
N VAL A 251 -6.67 10.09 6.72
CA VAL A 251 -6.55 9.17 5.59
C VAL A 251 -7.11 9.81 4.32
N PHE A 252 -6.37 9.65 3.22
CA PHE A 252 -6.74 10.09 1.89
C PHE A 252 -6.80 8.87 0.95
N ASP A 253 -8.01 8.49 0.55
CA ASP A 253 -8.21 7.44 -0.45
C ASP A 253 -8.28 8.09 -1.84
N LEU A 254 -7.20 8.00 -2.61
CA LEU A 254 -7.12 8.70 -3.91
C LEU A 254 -7.99 8.05 -4.99
N LEU A 255 -8.18 6.73 -4.93
CA LEU A 255 -8.96 6.00 -5.94
C LEU A 255 -10.40 6.54 -6.10
N PRO A 256 -11.23 6.66 -5.04
CA PRO A 256 -12.57 7.25 -5.17
C PRO A 256 -12.54 8.75 -5.53
N LEU A 257 -11.50 9.50 -5.14
CA LEU A 257 -11.36 10.92 -5.50
C LEU A 257 -11.07 11.09 -7.00
N ARG A 258 -10.19 10.27 -7.56
CA ARG A 258 -9.90 10.23 -9.01
C ARG A 258 -11.14 9.90 -9.82
N ALA A 259 -11.86 8.84 -9.43
CA ALA A 259 -13.09 8.45 -10.10
C ALA A 259 -14.15 9.56 -10.09
N ALA A 260 -14.22 10.36 -9.01
CA ALA A 260 -15.10 11.51 -8.93
C ALA A 260 -14.65 12.67 -9.84
N LEU A 261 -13.35 13.01 -9.85
CA LEU A 261 -12.78 14.07 -10.70
C LEU A 261 -12.87 13.76 -12.20
N GLU A 262 -12.65 12.50 -12.59
CA GLU A 262 -12.75 12.06 -13.99
C GLU A 262 -14.17 12.14 -14.53
N ALA A 263 -15.16 11.83 -13.68
CA ALA A 263 -16.57 11.89 -14.05
C ALA A 263 -17.10 13.32 -14.27
N GLU A 264 -16.44 14.33 -13.71
CA GLU A 264 -16.72 15.74 -14.04
C GLU A 264 -16.18 16.11 -15.44
N SER A 265 -15.15 15.40 -15.90
CA SER A 265 -14.43 15.69 -17.15
C SER A 265 -14.94 14.89 -18.35
N GLN A 266 -15.49 13.68 -18.16
CA GLN A 266 -16.04 12.82 -19.22
C GLN A 266 -17.28 12.02 -18.76
N PRO A 267 -18.34 11.88 -19.58
CA PRO A 267 -19.44 10.97 -19.28
C PRO A 267 -18.98 9.51 -19.36
N ALA A 268 -19.37 8.73 -18.34
CA ALA A 268 -18.94 7.36 -18.08
C ALA A 268 -18.89 6.46 -19.34
N ARG A 269 -17.73 5.86 -19.62
CA ARG A 269 -17.66 4.68 -20.48
C ARG A 269 -18.12 3.48 -19.67
N ASP A 270 -19.01 2.68 -20.24
CA ASP A 270 -19.41 1.40 -19.65
C ASP A 270 -18.19 0.47 -19.67
N GLU A 271 -17.57 0.25 -18.51
CA GLU A 271 -16.41 -0.62 -18.35
C GLU A 271 -16.84 -2.10 -18.41
N GLY A 272 -17.29 -2.53 -19.59
CA GLY A 272 -17.52 -3.92 -19.91
C GLY A 272 -16.24 -4.76 -19.79
N ASP A 273 -16.45 -6.04 -19.44
CA ASP A 273 -15.48 -7.13 -19.21
C ASP A 273 -13.99 -6.75 -19.25
N LEU A 274 -13.50 -6.18 -18.12
CA LEU A 274 -12.10 -5.89 -17.83
C LEU A 274 -11.21 -7.14 -17.96
N ALA A 275 -10.85 -7.52 -19.19
CA ALA A 275 -10.04 -8.69 -19.53
C ALA A 275 -10.41 -9.98 -18.74
N GLY A 276 -11.69 -10.20 -18.40
CA GLY A 276 -12.14 -11.32 -17.56
C GLY A 276 -12.04 -11.13 -16.05
N GLY A 277 -11.99 -9.89 -15.54
CA GLY A 277 -11.85 -9.56 -14.11
C GLY A 277 -10.41 -9.61 -13.57
N LEU A 278 -9.42 -9.71 -14.46
CA LEU A 278 -7.99 -9.79 -14.11
C LEU A 278 -7.35 -8.41 -13.87
N LEU A 279 -7.91 -7.37 -14.46
CA LEU A 279 -7.45 -5.99 -14.30
C LEU A 279 -8.27 -5.28 -13.23
N ARG A 280 -7.60 -4.48 -12.41
CA ARG A 280 -8.25 -3.61 -11.45
C ARG A 280 -8.44 -2.23 -12.07
N VAL A 281 -9.50 -1.55 -11.66
CA VAL A 281 -9.80 -0.16 -12.06
C VAL A 281 -8.62 0.79 -11.75
N SER A 282 -7.89 0.54 -10.66
CA SER A 282 -6.67 1.28 -10.31
C SER A 282 -5.53 1.14 -11.34
N ASP A 283 -5.47 0.06 -12.11
CA ASP A 283 -4.36 -0.21 -13.06
C ASP A 283 -4.33 0.79 -14.24
N ARG A 284 -5.44 1.48 -14.52
CA ARG A 284 -5.58 2.40 -15.65
C ARG A 284 -5.43 3.87 -15.30
N HIS A 285 -5.42 4.20 -14.01
CA HIS A 285 -5.25 5.59 -13.61
C HIS A 285 -3.84 6.04 -13.94
N ARG A 286 -3.74 7.25 -14.51
CA ARG A 286 -2.47 7.93 -14.74
C ARG A 286 -2.43 9.17 -13.87
N SER A 287 -1.26 9.50 -13.34
CA SER A 287 -1.05 10.80 -12.70
C SER A 287 -0.54 11.81 -13.71
N SER A 288 -0.79 13.08 -13.41
CA SER A 288 -0.24 14.23 -14.12
C SER A 288 -0.05 15.37 -13.11
N PRO A 289 0.73 16.42 -13.45
CA PRO A 289 0.84 17.61 -12.61
C PRO A 289 -0.52 18.23 -12.28
N GLU A 290 -1.41 18.34 -13.26
CA GLU A 290 -2.74 18.96 -13.10
C GLU A 290 -3.64 18.11 -12.21
N SER A 291 -3.69 16.79 -12.43
CA SER A 291 -4.50 15.90 -11.59
C SER A 291 -3.98 15.86 -10.14
N SER A 292 -2.66 15.88 -9.96
CA SER A 292 -2.03 15.96 -8.63
C SER A 292 -2.34 17.29 -7.93
N SER A 293 -2.33 18.40 -8.68
CA SER A 293 -2.70 19.72 -8.16
C SER A 293 -4.18 19.79 -7.76
N SER A 294 -5.08 19.21 -8.56
CA SER A 294 -6.51 19.12 -8.22
C SER A 294 -6.73 18.30 -6.95
N LEU A 295 -6.07 17.15 -6.83
CA LEU A 295 -6.08 16.34 -5.62
C LEU A 295 -5.53 17.13 -4.42
N ALA A 296 -4.37 17.78 -4.57
CA ALA A 296 -3.77 18.59 -3.51
C ALA A 296 -4.72 19.68 -3.01
N GLY A 297 -5.39 20.40 -3.92
CA GLY A 297 -6.41 21.40 -3.56
C GLY A 297 -7.53 20.81 -2.70
N LEU A 298 -8.07 19.66 -3.09
CA LEU A 298 -9.08 18.95 -2.29
C LEU A 298 -8.54 18.59 -0.90
N LEU A 299 -7.33 18.02 -0.83
CA LEU A 299 -6.72 17.59 0.43
C LEU A 299 -6.46 18.78 1.37
N GLN A 300 -5.95 19.88 0.84
CA GLN A 300 -5.73 21.13 1.56
C GLN A 300 -7.03 21.71 2.11
N SER A 301 -8.15 21.67 1.36
CA SER A 301 -9.45 22.14 1.87
C SER A 301 -9.91 21.43 3.13
N SER A 302 -9.71 20.11 3.26
CA SER A 302 -10.01 19.43 4.53
C SER A 302 -9.00 19.73 5.63
N LEU A 303 -7.74 19.94 5.28
CA LEU A 303 -6.69 20.16 6.27
C LEU A 303 -6.67 21.59 6.82
N GLN A 304 -7.33 22.55 6.17
CA GLN A 304 -7.26 23.98 6.48
C GLN A 304 -7.56 24.31 7.94
N VAL A 305 -8.51 23.63 8.59
CA VAL A 305 -8.87 23.86 10.01
C VAL A 305 -8.27 22.82 10.97
N LEU A 306 -7.75 21.71 10.44
CA LEU A 306 -7.24 20.59 11.23
C LEU A 306 -5.80 20.82 11.70
N PRO A 307 -5.37 20.27 12.86
CA PRO A 307 -4.02 20.43 13.37
C PRO A 307 -2.94 19.80 12.48
N PRO A 308 -1.76 20.43 12.33
CA PRO A 308 -0.65 19.87 11.56
C PRO A 308 0.09 18.74 12.30
N GLY A 309 -0.12 18.59 13.61
CA GLY A 309 0.60 17.62 14.45
C GLY A 309 0.15 16.16 14.33
N LYS A 310 -0.61 15.81 13.29
CA LYS A 310 -1.15 14.46 13.06
C LYS A 310 -0.66 13.91 11.72
N PRO A 311 -0.43 12.59 11.62
CA PRO A 311 0.09 11.97 10.41
C PRO A 311 -0.99 11.97 9.32
N ARG A 312 -0.54 12.15 8.07
CA ARG A 312 -1.34 12.10 6.85
C ARG A 312 -1.02 10.82 6.08
N ILE A 313 -2.01 9.96 5.89
CA ILE A 313 -1.89 8.65 5.23
C ILE A 313 -2.48 8.75 3.83
N LEU A 314 -1.72 8.32 2.82
CA LEU A 314 -2.08 8.32 1.43
C LEU A 314 -2.28 6.89 0.92
N ASN A 315 -3.49 6.58 0.49
CA ASN A 315 -3.83 5.30 -0.12
C ASN A 315 -4.03 5.46 -1.64
N SER A 316 -3.57 4.46 -2.38
CA SER A 316 -3.70 4.25 -3.81
C SER A 316 -3.11 5.35 -4.68
N PRO A 317 -1.83 5.75 -4.46
CA PRO A 317 -1.12 6.59 -5.42
C PRO A 317 -0.99 5.87 -6.77
N ALA A 318 -1.02 6.63 -7.85
CA ALA A 318 -0.88 6.09 -9.22
C ALA A 318 0.59 6.02 -9.68
N SER A 319 1.51 6.73 -9.03
CA SER A 319 2.94 6.75 -9.39
C SER A 319 3.81 7.35 -8.28
N PRO A 320 5.14 7.14 -8.30
CA PRO A 320 6.07 7.87 -7.45
C PRO A 320 6.07 9.38 -7.71
N HIS A 321 5.77 9.85 -8.92
CA HIS A 321 5.65 11.27 -9.25
C HIS A 321 4.52 11.93 -8.46
N GLU A 322 3.34 11.29 -8.41
CA GLU A 322 2.22 11.75 -7.58
C GLU A 322 2.59 11.78 -6.10
N VAL A 323 3.30 10.75 -5.61
CA VAL A 323 3.74 10.72 -4.21
C VAL A 323 4.65 11.90 -3.90
N LEU A 324 5.62 12.22 -4.76
CA LEU A 324 6.50 13.38 -4.56
C LEU A 324 5.72 14.69 -4.50
N ARG A 325 4.77 14.90 -5.43
CA ARG A 325 3.93 16.11 -5.44
C ARG A 325 3.07 16.21 -4.20
N LEU A 326 2.42 15.14 -3.77
CA LEU A 326 1.57 15.16 -2.58
C LEU A 326 2.37 15.22 -1.27
N VAL A 327 3.61 14.73 -1.24
CA VAL A 327 4.53 15.02 -0.13
C VAL A 327 4.89 16.51 -0.12
N ARG A 328 5.18 17.11 -1.28
CA ARG A 328 5.52 18.55 -1.39
C ARG A 328 4.35 19.45 -1.01
N ASP A 329 3.16 19.15 -1.53
CA ASP A 329 2.02 20.08 -1.53
C ASP A 329 0.99 19.77 -0.43
N VAL A 330 1.07 18.58 0.19
CA VAL A 330 0.14 18.13 1.24
C VAL A 330 0.87 17.52 2.44
N GLY A 331 2.19 17.35 2.42
CA GLY A 331 2.96 16.85 3.56
C GLY A 331 2.55 15.44 4.01
N VAL A 332 2.48 14.49 3.10
CA VAL A 332 2.10 13.09 3.38
C VAL A 332 3.17 12.37 4.25
N ASP A 333 2.72 11.54 5.21
CA ASP A 333 3.57 10.84 6.19
C ASP A 333 3.60 9.30 6.02
N LEU A 334 2.53 8.70 5.54
CA LEU A 334 2.48 7.28 5.19
C LEU A 334 1.93 7.11 3.78
N VAL A 335 2.55 6.26 2.99
CA VAL A 335 2.17 6.00 1.60
C VAL A 335 1.96 4.50 1.42
N ASP A 336 0.80 4.10 0.90
CA ASP A 336 0.58 2.69 0.61
C ASP A 336 1.52 2.14 -0.47
N SER A 337 1.83 0.85 -0.40
CA SER A 337 2.71 0.18 -1.36
C SER A 337 1.96 -0.54 -2.49
N PHE A 338 0.65 -0.32 -2.63
CA PHE A 338 -0.17 -1.17 -3.51
C PHE A 338 0.31 -1.11 -4.96
N TRP A 339 0.65 0.09 -5.45
CA TRP A 339 1.20 0.29 -6.78
C TRP A 339 2.49 -0.52 -7.03
N ALA A 340 3.43 -0.49 -6.07
CA ALA A 340 4.69 -1.22 -6.18
C ALA A 340 4.50 -2.75 -6.12
N GLN A 341 3.56 -3.21 -5.29
CA GLN A 341 3.19 -4.62 -5.22
C GLN A 341 2.51 -5.08 -6.51
N ARG A 342 1.64 -4.24 -7.09
CA ARG A 342 0.94 -4.54 -8.35
C ARG A 342 1.92 -4.69 -9.51
N ALA A 343 2.99 -3.89 -9.54
CA ALA A 343 4.06 -4.05 -10.52
C ALA A 343 4.65 -5.48 -10.54
N ALA A 344 4.74 -6.14 -9.37
CA ALA A 344 5.24 -7.51 -9.28
C ALA A 344 4.30 -8.55 -9.94
N ASP A 345 2.98 -8.35 -9.85
CA ASP A 345 2.01 -9.20 -10.54
C ASP A 345 2.15 -9.12 -12.06
N MET A 346 2.52 -7.94 -12.56
CA MET A 346 2.68 -7.64 -13.99
C MET A 346 4.09 -7.99 -14.52
N GLY A 347 4.94 -8.63 -13.72
CA GLY A 347 6.30 -8.98 -14.15
C GLY A 347 7.25 -7.78 -14.23
N ILE A 348 6.94 -6.66 -13.58
CA ILE A 348 7.77 -5.45 -13.58
C ILE A 348 8.72 -5.48 -12.38
N ALA A 349 10.03 -5.33 -12.65
CA ALA A 349 11.03 -5.02 -11.63
C ALA A 349 11.28 -3.51 -11.60
N LEU A 350 10.92 -2.85 -10.49
CA LEU A 350 11.11 -1.40 -10.35
C LEU A 350 12.61 -1.05 -10.30
N ASP A 351 13.00 0.02 -10.99
CA ASP A 351 14.38 0.49 -11.03
C ASP A 351 14.41 2.02 -11.14
N PHE A 352 14.13 2.68 -10.03
CA PHE A 352 14.27 4.12 -9.88
C PHE A 352 14.78 4.46 -8.47
N ARG A 353 15.32 5.66 -8.33
CA ARG A 353 15.75 6.20 -7.04
C ARG A 353 15.42 7.68 -6.90
N PHE A 354 15.33 8.12 -5.66
CA PHE A 354 15.22 9.53 -5.28
C PHE A 354 16.18 9.78 -4.12
N PRO A 355 16.95 10.88 -4.08
CA PRO A 355 17.16 11.83 -5.18
C PRO A 355 17.92 11.18 -6.35
N ILE A 356 17.91 11.87 -7.50
CA ILE A 356 18.71 11.48 -8.66
C ILE A 356 20.19 11.76 -8.34
N PRO A 357 21.13 10.83 -8.59
CA PRO A 357 22.56 11.08 -8.40
C PRO A 357 23.05 12.30 -9.18
N ASP A 358 24.02 13.02 -8.62
CA ASP A 358 24.70 14.12 -9.30
C ASP A 358 25.78 13.56 -10.26
N GLY A 359 25.69 13.91 -11.54
CA GLY A 359 26.61 13.45 -12.60
C GLY A 359 25.97 12.53 -13.64
N SER A 360 26.67 12.31 -14.76
CA SER A 360 26.27 11.24 -15.69
C SER A 360 26.39 9.93 -14.93
N VAL A 361 25.27 9.25 -14.68
CA VAL A 361 25.26 7.88 -14.17
C VAL A 361 26.16 7.08 -15.11
N SER A 362 27.40 6.81 -14.70
CA SER A 362 28.23 5.86 -15.40
C SER A 362 27.42 4.57 -15.39
N THR A 363 26.96 4.13 -16.56
CA THR A 363 26.16 2.92 -16.67
C THR A 363 26.93 1.82 -15.95
N PRO A 364 26.41 1.26 -14.85
CA PRO A 364 27.14 0.27 -14.09
C PRO A 364 27.56 -0.83 -15.04
N SER A 365 28.86 -1.14 -15.10
CA SER A 365 29.38 -2.18 -16.00
C SER A 365 28.59 -3.47 -15.76
N GLY A 366 27.88 -3.94 -16.77
CA GLY A 366 27.06 -5.17 -16.69
C GLY A 366 25.66 -5.04 -16.09
N CYS A 367 25.14 -3.83 -15.82
CA CYS A 367 23.74 -3.64 -15.39
C CYS A 367 23.11 -2.43 -16.09
N ALA A 368 22.38 -2.69 -17.18
CA ALA A 368 21.74 -1.64 -17.98
C ALA A 368 20.58 -0.97 -17.22
N PRO A 369 20.41 0.36 -17.36
CA PRO A 369 19.26 1.08 -16.81
C PRO A 369 17.97 0.72 -17.54
N PRO A 370 16.81 1.17 -17.02
CA PRO A 370 15.54 1.03 -17.72
C PRO A 370 15.56 1.63 -19.12
N ARG A 371 14.60 1.20 -19.95
CA ARG A 371 14.47 1.68 -21.32
C ARG A 371 14.24 3.19 -21.31
N LYS A 372 15.00 3.91 -22.14
CA LYS A 372 14.77 5.33 -22.40
C LYS A 372 13.69 5.50 -23.48
N ARG A 373 12.62 6.22 -23.15
CA ARG A 373 11.49 6.49 -24.02
C ARG A 373 11.80 7.61 -25.02
N LYS A 374 10.93 7.79 -26.03
CA LYS A 374 11.11 8.79 -27.10
C LYS A 374 11.15 10.22 -26.57
N ASN A 375 10.45 10.48 -25.46
CA ASN A 375 10.46 11.76 -24.75
C ASN A 375 11.78 12.01 -23.98
N GLY A 376 12.73 11.08 -24.01
CA GLY A 376 14.02 11.19 -23.34
C GLY A 376 14.02 10.77 -21.88
N ARG A 377 12.89 10.34 -21.31
CA ARG A 377 12.77 9.89 -19.93
C ARG A 377 13.01 8.39 -19.81
N LEU A 378 13.45 7.93 -18.64
CA LEU A 378 13.63 6.52 -18.33
C LEU A 378 12.33 5.92 -17.82
N ASP A 379 12.05 4.67 -18.18
CA ASP A 379 11.03 3.89 -17.49
C ASP A 379 11.31 3.78 -15.98
N LEU A 380 10.25 3.62 -15.20
CA LEU A 380 10.35 3.36 -13.75
C LEU A 380 10.82 1.93 -13.42
N GLY A 381 11.12 1.09 -14.41
CA GLY A 381 11.52 -0.29 -14.21
C GLY A 381 11.66 -1.10 -15.50
N HIS A 382 11.69 -2.42 -15.33
CA HIS A 382 11.91 -3.39 -16.40
C HIS A 382 10.70 -4.31 -16.55
N ASN A 383 10.14 -4.40 -17.75
CA ASN A 383 9.14 -5.42 -18.09
C ASN A 383 9.85 -6.75 -18.36
N LEU A 384 9.92 -7.63 -17.36
CA LEU A 384 10.70 -8.87 -17.47
C LEU A 384 10.04 -9.95 -18.32
N PHE A 385 8.84 -9.72 -18.88
CA PHE A 385 8.33 -10.57 -19.95
C PHE A 385 9.03 -10.32 -21.29
N ASP A 386 9.67 -9.16 -21.47
CA ASP A 386 10.27 -8.76 -22.74
C ASP A 386 11.51 -9.62 -23.10
N SER A 387 11.67 -9.85 -24.41
CA SER A 387 12.72 -10.69 -24.99
C SER A 387 14.17 -10.23 -24.76
N PRO A 388 14.49 -8.91 -24.62
CA PRO A 388 15.84 -8.49 -24.28
C PRO A 388 16.35 -9.05 -22.94
N TYR A 389 15.45 -9.44 -22.03
CA TYR A 389 15.84 -9.96 -20.73
C TYR A 389 16.20 -11.45 -20.73
N ILE A 390 16.03 -12.19 -21.84
CA ILE A 390 16.35 -13.63 -21.93
C ILE A 390 17.79 -13.94 -21.49
N HIS A 391 18.73 -13.05 -21.83
CA HIS A 391 20.15 -13.20 -21.52
C HIS A 391 20.70 -12.01 -20.71
N ASP A 392 19.82 -11.22 -20.07
CA ASP A 392 20.25 -10.15 -19.16
C ASP A 392 20.61 -10.75 -17.79
N HIS A 393 21.89 -11.08 -17.64
CA HIS A 393 22.44 -11.56 -16.37
C HIS A 393 22.71 -10.44 -15.35
N GLY A 394 22.27 -9.22 -15.64
CA GLY A 394 22.30 -8.11 -14.72
C GLY A 394 21.34 -8.26 -13.55
N ARG A 395 21.54 -7.41 -12.56
CA ARG A 395 20.71 -7.31 -11.34
C ARG A 395 19.33 -6.76 -11.66
N LEU A 396 18.37 -6.93 -10.76
CA LEU A 396 17.01 -6.41 -10.95
C LEU A 396 16.96 -4.88 -11.08
N ALA A 397 17.84 -4.15 -10.41
CA ALA A 397 17.96 -2.70 -10.50
C ALA A 397 19.40 -2.25 -10.76
N SER A 398 19.54 -1.22 -11.59
CA SER A 398 20.77 -0.47 -11.84
C SER A 398 20.93 0.69 -10.85
N SER A 399 19.82 1.26 -10.38
CA SER A 399 19.79 2.39 -9.44
C SER A 399 20.17 2.03 -8.00
N LEU A 400 20.10 0.75 -7.64
CA LEU A 400 20.45 0.19 -6.34
C LEU A 400 21.52 -0.89 -6.49
N LEU A 401 22.46 -0.96 -5.55
CA LEU A 401 23.40 -2.08 -5.47
C LEU A 401 22.73 -3.33 -4.89
N ASP A 402 23.24 -4.49 -5.27
CA ASP A 402 23.00 -5.75 -4.58
C ASP A 402 23.97 -5.93 -3.39
N GLY A 403 23.65 -6.87 -2.51
CA GLY A 403 24.41 -7.09 -1.29
C GLY A 403 25.84 -7.58 -1.51
N GLN A 404 26.12 -8.23 -2.65
CA GLN A 404 27.47 -8.70 -2.98
C GLN A 404 28.31 -7.56 -3.57
N SER A 405 27.82 -6.85 -4.57
CA SER A 405 28.53 -5.71 -5.18
C SER A 405 28.77 -4.56 -4.18
N ALA A 406 27.91 -4.43 -3.16
CA ALA A 406 28.11 -3.48 -2.07
C ALA A 406 29.36 -3.77 -1.23
N THR A 407 29.85 -5.03 -1.18
CA THR A 407 31.05 -5.37 -0.41
C THR A 407 32.35 -4.86 -1.02
N THR A 408 32.34 -4.57 -2.32
CA THR A 408 33.50 -4.11 -3.10
C THR A 408 33.38 -2.66 -3.56
N SER A 409 32.22 -2.04 -3.35
CA SER A 409 31.93 -0.66 -3.76
C SER A 409 32.26 0.31 -2.63
N ASP A 410 33.11 1.30 -2.92
CA ASP A 410 33.45 2.40 -2.02
C ASP A 410 32.48 3.60 -2.14
N GLY A 411 31.45 3.48 -2.99
CA GLY A 411 30.52 4.56 -3.32
C GLY A 411 29.24 4.60 -2.46
N ASP A 412 28.65 5.78 -2.37
CA ASP A 412 27.42 6.11 -1.62
C ASP A 412 26.11 5.64 -2.31
N GLN A 413 26.18 4.55 -3.09
CA GLN A 413 25.00 4.02 -3.78
C GLN A 413 24.16 3.16 -2.82
N PRO A 414 22.85 3.42 -2.69
CA PRO A 414 21.99 2.64 -1.79
C PRO A 414 21.92 1.18 -2.23
N VAL A 415 21.79 0.28 -1.25
CA VAL A 415 21.74 -1.17 -1.45
C VAL A 415 20.30 -1.67 -1.31
N CYS A 416 19.83 -2.48 -2.25
CA CYS A 416 18.55 -3.18 -2.13
C CYS A 416 18.70 -4.39 -1.19
N GLY A 417 18.31 -4.23 0.07
CA GLY A 417 18.43 -5.27 1.10
C GLY A 417 17.42 -6.43 1.02
N CYS A 418 16.66 -6.54 -0.08
CA CYS A 418 15.67 -7.61 -0.24
C CYS A 418 16.35 -8.97 -0.51
N THR A 419 15.69 -10.08 -0.22
CA THR A 419 16.28 -11.42 -0.40
C THR A 419 16.57 -11.79 -1.86
N ALA A 420 15.90 -11.14 -2.83
CA ALA A 420 16.19 -11.35 -4.24
C ALA A 420 17.51 -10.68 -4.68
N CYS A 421 17.78 -9.47 -4.16
CA CYS A 421 18.95 -8.68 -4.53
C CYS A 421 20.11 -8.85 -3.55
N SER A 422 19.86 -9.20 -2.29
CA SER A 422 20.88 -9.37 -1.26
C SER A 422 20.68 -10.69 -0.51
N PRO A 423 20.61 -11.84 -1.20
CA PRO A 423 20.48 -13.12 -0.52
C PRO A 423 21.67 -13.35 0.41
N ARG A 424 21.42 -13.98 1.56
CA ARG A 424 22.44 -14.35 2.53
C ARG A 424 22.32 -15.81 2.88
N SER A 425 23.45 -16.48 3.09
CA SER A 425 23.45 -17.83 3.61
C SER A 425 22.82 -17.85 5.01
N PRO A 426 21.97 -18.84 5.34
CA PRO A 426 21.29 -18.89 6.62
C PRO A 426 22.27 -19.04 7.79
N ALA A 427 21.92 -18.44 8.94
CA ALA A 427 22.72 -18.51 10.17
C ALA A 427 22.74 -19.92 10.79
N ALA A 428 21.63 -20.65 10.67
CA ALA A 428 21.45 -22.02 11.12
C ALA A 428 20.75 -22.82 10.02
N ARG A 429 20.99 -24.13 9.98
CA ARG A 429 20.48 -25.02 8.92
C ARG A 429 19.75 -26.20 9.52
N LEU A 430 18.66 -26.58 8.89
CA LEU A 430 17.98 -27.84 9.16
C LEU A 430 18.48 -28.85 8.12
N LEU A 431 19.26 -29.83 8.56
CA LEU A 431 19.74 -30.91 7.70
C LEU A 431 18.71 -32.04 7.77
N HIS A 432 18.09 -32.37 6.64
CA HIS A 432 17.05 -33.39 6.55
C HIS A 432 17.60 -34.75 6.10
N SER A 433 18.82 -34.78 5.55
CA SER A 433 19.44 -35.98 5.01
C SER A 433 20.96 -35.97 5.03
N THR A 434 21.56 -37.13 4.72
CA THR A 434 23.02 -37.26 4.50
C THR A 434 23.47 -36.53 3.24
N ILE A 435 22.59 -36.34 2.25
CA ILE A 435 22.88 -35.57 1.03
C ILE A 435 23.11 -34.09 1.39
N ASP A 436 22.26 -33.54 2.26
CA ASP A 436 22.42 -32.15 2.74
C ASP A 436 23.75 -31.97 3.47
N SER A 437 24.16 -32.99 4.24
CA SER A 437 25.43 -32.99 4.96
C SER A 437 26.63 -33.03 4.01
N GLN A 438 26.55 -33.83 2.94
CA GLN A 438 27.63 -33.98 1.95
C GLN A 438 27.77 -32.75 1.06
N ALA A 439 26.66 -32.22 0.53
CA ALA A 439 26.66 -31.00 -0.27
C ALA A 439 27.25 -29.81 0.53
N TRP A 440 27.10 -29.84 1.85
CA TRP A 440 27.59 -28.80 2.73
C TRP A 440 29.06 -28.93 3.15
N GLN A 441 29.60 -30.15 3.12
CA GLN A 441 31.02 -30.40 3.37
C GLN A 441 31.89 -30.10 2.14
N ASP A 442 31.27 -29.80 1.00
CA ASP A 442 31.97 -29.39 -0.21
C ASP A 442 32.71 -28.05 0.02
N ALA A 443 34.04 -28.10 0.00
CA ALA A 443 34.90 -26.94 0.15
C ALA A 443 34.70 -25.90 -0.97
N ALA A 444 34.07 -26.26 -2.08
CA ALA A 444 33.68 -25.35 -3.15
C ALA A 444 32.44 -24.49 -2.82
N CYS A 445 31.71 -24.79 -1.74
CA CYS A 445 30.57 -24.02 -1.27
C CYS A 445 30.98 -23.22 -0.02
N PRO A 446 31.22 -21.89 -0.10
CA PRO A 446 31.59 -21.10 1.07
C PRO A 446 30.44 -21.08 2.09
N THR A 447 30.69 -21.68 3.25
CA THR A 447 29.65 -22.04 4.23
C THR A 447 29.44 -21.00 5.33
N SER A 448 30.14 -19.86 5.25
CA SER A 448 30.17 -18.85 6.31
C SER A 448 28.75 -18.31 6.58
N PRO A 449 28.24 -18.44 7.81
CA PRO A 449 26.91 -17.92 8.19
C PRO A 449 26.74 -16.45 7.81
N ASN A 450 25.57 -16.09 7.29
CA ASN A 450 25.21 -14.73 6.84
C ASN A 450 26.08 -14.11 5.73
N ALA A 451 26.94 -14.90 5.06
CA ALA A 451 27.70 -14.44 3.89
C ALA A 451 26.76 -14.00 2.76
N ALA A 452 27.09 -12.87 2.13
CA ALA A 452 26.39 -12.38 0.95
C ALA A 452 26.49 -13.41 -0.19
N GLN A 453 25.37 -13.67 -0.85
CA GLN A 453 25.25 -14.58 -1.97
C GLN A 453 24.98 -13.79 -3.26
N PRO A 454 25.24 -14.38 -4.44
CA PRO A 454 24.95 -13.73 -5.72
C PRO A 454 23.47 -13.35 -5.83
N PRO A 455 23.15 -12.15 -6.37
CA PRO A 455 21.77 -11.72 -6.56
C PRO A 455 21.07 -12.56 -7.63
N VAL A 456 19.74 -12.57 -7.55
CA VAL A 456 18.91 -13.03 -8.66
C VAL A 456 19.09 -12.10 -9.87
N THR A 457 19.20 -12.70 -11.06
CA THR A 457 19.35 -11.99 -12.32
C THR A 457 18.01 -11.75 -13.01
N ARG A 458 17.94 -10.71 -13.86
CA ARG A 458 16.76 -10.43 -14.68
C ARG A 458 16.40 -11.60 -15.59
N ALA A 459 17.40 -12.27 -16.19
CA ALA A 459 17.21 -13.46 -17.02
C ALA A 459 16.57 -14.63 -16.26
N TYR A 460 16.94 -14.84 -14.99
CA TYR A 460 16.32 -15.88 -14.19
C TYR A 460 14.85 -15.57 -13.90
N VAL A 461 14.52 -14.33 -13.53
CA VAL A 461 13.12 -13.95 -13.31
C VAL A 461 12.31 -13.99 -14.61
N HIS A 462 12.87 -13.54 -15.74
CA HIS A 462 12.27 -13.69 -17.06
C HIS A 462 11.91 -15.16 -17.35
N HIS A 463 12.85 -16.07 -17.13
CA HIS A 463 12.60 -17.51 -17.27
C HIS A 463 11.45 -17.98 -16.38
N LEU A 464 11.49 -17.67 -15.08
CA LEU A 464 10.45 -18.08 -14.13
C LEU A 464 9.05 -17.59 -14.55
N LEU A 465 8.95 -16.32 -14.97
CA LEU A 465 7.70 -15.73 -15.48
C LEU A 465 7.13 -16.50 -16.68
N HIS A 466 7.98 -16.81 -17.67
CA HIS A 466 7.57 -17.56 -18.86
C HIS A 466 7.28 -19.04 -18.59
N THR A 467 7.90 -19.62 -17.55
CA THR A 467 7.59 -20.98 -17.07
C THR A 467 6.42 -21.06 -16.09
N HIS A 468 5.79 -19.91 -15.77
CA HIS A 468 4.69 -19.81 -14.80
C HIS A 468 5.04 -20.25 -13.37
N GLU A 469 6.30 -20.07 -12.97
CA GLU A 469 6.75 -20.35 -11.62
C GLU A 469 6.36 -19.20 -10.68
N MET A 470 5.54 -19.51 -9.67
CA MET A 470 4.99 -18.49 -8.75
C MET A 470 6.08 -17.75 -7.94
N SER A 471 7.27 -18.33 -7.82
CA SER A 471 8.42 -17.72 -7.15
C SER A 471 8.86 -16.41 -7.81
N ALA A 472 8.63 -16.22 -9.11
CA ALA A 472 8.93 -14.97 -9.81
C ALA A 472 8.28 -13.76 -9.15
N HIS A 473 6.97 -13.85 -8.87
CA HIS A 473 6.21 -12.77 -8.26
C HIS A 473 6.64 -12.50 -6.81
N GLY A 474 7.07 -13.54 -6.08
CA GLY A 474 7.66 -13.38 -4.75
C GLY A 474 8.97 -12.59 -4.77
N LEU A 475 9.87 -12.91 -5.71
CA LEU A 475 11.14 -12.19 -5.91
C LEU A 475 10.89 -10.72 -6.29
N LEU A 476 9.97 -10.49 -7.23
CA LEU A 476 9.57 -9.15 -7.65
C LEU A 476 8.90 -8.35 -6.53
N ALA A 477 8.01 -8.95 -5.75
CA ALA A 477 7.35 -8.28 -4.64
C ALA A 477 8.36 -7.84 -3.57
N MET A 478 9.30 -8.70 -3.19
CA MET A 478 10.38 -8.33 -2.26
C MET A 478 11.22 -7.17 -2.78
N HIS A 479 11.60 -7.21 -4.05
CA HIS A 479 12.39 -6.17 -4.70
C HIS A 479 11.62 -4.85 -4.77
N ASN A 480 10.41 -4.85 -5.34
CA ASN A 480 9.62 -3.64 -5.57
C ASN A 480 9.22 -2.93 -4.28
N ILE A 481 8.85 -3.67 -3.23
CA ILE A 481 8.59 -3.09 -1.90
C ILE A 481 9.85 -2.42 -1.35
N SER A 482 11.03 -3.02 -1.54
CA SER A 482 12.30 -2.49 -1.06
C SER A 482 12.76 -1.26 -1.84
N VAL A 483 12.58 -1.25 -3.17
CA VAL A 483 12.83 -0.07 -4.02
C VAL A 483 11.95 1.10 -3.57
N PHE A 484 10.66 0.84 -3.35
CA PHE A 484 9.73 1.89 -2.95
C PHE A 484 9.98 2.38 -1.51
N SER A 485 10.38 1.50 -0.60
CA SER A 485 10.87 1.87 0.74
C SER A 485 12.13 2.75 0.67
N ALA A 486 13.09 2.39 -0.19
CA ALA A 486 14.30 3.18 -0.41
C ALA A 486 14.00 4.56 -1.04
N PHE A 487 13.01 4.64 -1.93
CA PHE A 487 12.51 5.90 -2.46
C PHE A 487 11.97 6.83 -1.36
N LEU A 488 11.16 6.31 -0.43
CA LEU A 488 10.66 7.09 0.72
C LEU A 488 11.79 7.48 1.69
N ALA A 489 12.79 6.62 1.88
CA ALA A 489 14.01 6.97 2.64
C ALA A 489 14.80 8.09 1.95
N GLY A 490 14.85 8.07 0.61
CA GLY A 490 15.37 9.14 -0.22
C GLY A 490 14.70 10.48 0.06
N ILE A 491 13.36 10.50 0.13
CA ILE A 491 12.58 11.69 0.51
C ILE A 491 13.02 12.21 1.88
N ARG A 492 13.12 11.33 2.89
CA ARG A 492 13.59 11.71 4.24
C ARG A 492 15.01 12.30 4.19
N SER A 493 15.90 11.72 3.38
CA SER A 493 17.28 12.20 3.26
C SER A 493 17.37 13.60 2.67
N VAL A 494 16.53 13.94 1.68
CA VAL A 494 16.48 15.29 1.09
C VAL A 494 15.89 16.28 2.07
N LEU A 495 14.82 15.90 2.78
CA LEU A 495 14.17 16.76 3.78
C LEU A 495 15.02 16.96 5.06
N ALA A 496 16.04 16.12 5.28
CA ALA A 496 17.00 16.30 6.36
C ALA A 496 18.04 17.39 6.08
N ARG A 497 18.25 17.77 4.81
CA ARG A 497 19.23 18.79 4.39
C ARG A 497 18.82 20.21 4.83
N ASP A 498 19.78 21.13 4.78
CA ASP A 498 19.53 22.57 4.94
C ASP A 498 18.70 23.11 3.77
N ASP A 499 17.83 24.10 4.02
CA ASP A 499 16.83 24.61 3.05
C ASP A 499 15.95 23.53 2.40
N SER A 500 15.43 22.63 3.25
CA SER A 500 14.77 21.39 2.84
C SER A 500 13.60 21.57 1.86
N VAL A 501 12.89 22.70 1.87
CA VAL A 501 11.69 22.92 1.04
C VAL A 501 12.08 23.23 -0.41
N ALA A 502 12.98 24.19 -0.62
CA ALA A 502 13.44 24.57 -1.95
C ALA A 502 14.24 23.43 -2.60
N GLU A 503 15.11 22.79 -1.82
CA GLU A 503 15.89 21.64 -2.26
C GLU A 503 14.99 20.45 -2.63
N PHE A 504 13.97 20.15 -1.82
CA PHE A 504 13.01 19.10 -2.16
C PHE A 504 12.27 19.40 -3.46
N ALA A 505 11.77 20.63 -3.63
CA ALA A 505 11.10 21.02 -4.88
C ALA A 505 12.00 20.85 -6.11
N ARG A 506 13.28 21.23 -5.99
CA ARG A 506 14.30 21.04 -7.04
C ARG A 506 14.51 19.56 -7.38
N GLU A 507 14.65 18.70 -6.38
CA GLU A 507 14.80 17.26 -6.58
C GLU A 507 13.54 16.60 -7.16
N VAL A 508 12.34 17.09 -6.81
CA VAL A 508 11.09 16.64 -7.45
C VAL A 508 11.12 16.93 -8.95
N THR A 509 11.47 18.16 -9.36
CA THR A 509 11.60 18.50 -10.78
C THR A 509 12.63 17.63 -11.49
N ARG A 510 13.80 17.40 -10.89
CA ARG A 510 14.82 16.49 -11.45
C ARG A 510 14.29 15.08 -11.66
N PHE A 511 13.49 14.56 -10.73
CA PHE A 511 12.88 13.24 -10.86
C PHE A 511 11.86 13.19 -12.00
N GLU A 512 11.01 14.20 -12.14
CA GLU A 512 10.02 14.33 -13.23
C GLU A 512 10.67 14.46 -14.61
N GLU A 513 11.84 15.09 -14.69
CA GLU A 513 12.63 15.17 -15.92
C GLU A 513 13.36 13.87 -16.26
N ALA A 514 13.73 13.09 -15.24
CA ALA A 514 14.48 11.84 -15.40
C ALA A 514 13.60 10.63 -15.74
N TYR A 515 12.44 10.49 -15.08
CA TYR A 515 11.59 9.30 -15.17
C TYR A 515 10.24 9.58 -15.84
N ASP A 516 9.80 8.61 -16.64
CA ASP A 516 8.55 8.65 -17.39
C ASP A 516 7.34 8.43 -16.46
N GLU A 517 6.37 9.35 -16.55
CA GLU A 517 5.10 9.28 -15.79
C GLU A 517 3.95 8.71 -16.63
N GLU A 518 4.10 8.60 -17.96
CA GLU A 518 3.02 8.14 -18.85
C GLU A 518 2.68 6.65 -18.65
N LEU A 519 3.53 5.92 -17.92
CA LEU A 519 3.40 4.51 -17.57
C LEU A 519 3.22 3.59 -18.81
N GLY A 520 3.84 3.94 -19.94
CA GLY A 520 3.86 3.06 -21.11
C GLY A 520 4.46 1.68 -20.82
N LEU A 521 5.36 1.60 -19.83
CA LEU A 521 5.86 0.35 -19.27
C LEU A 521 4.75 -0.56 -18.72
N TRP A 522 3.75 0.00 -18.01
CA TRP A 522 2.64 -0.77 -17.45
C TRP A 522 1.78 -1.34 -18.56
N ASP A 523 1.46 -0.54 -19.58
CA ASP A 523 0.65 -0.99 -20.72
C ASP A 523 1.33 -2.15 -21.47
N GLU A 524 2.62 -2.02 -21.75
CA GLU A 524 3.42 -3.08 -22.40
C GLU A 524 3.47 -4.36 -21.53
N ALA A 525 3.74 -4.22 -20.23
CA ALA A 525 3.81 -5.34 -19.31
C ALA A 525 2.46 -6.04 -19.14
N GLU A 526 1.36 -5.29 -19.07
CA GLU A 526 0.00 -5.81 -19.00
C GLU A 526 -0.33 -6.67 -20.20
N GLU A 527 -0.06 -6.16 -21.40
CA GLU A 527 -0.30 -6.88 -22.65
C GLU A 527 0.47 -8.20 -22.68
N MET A 528 1.78 -8.16 -22.36
CA MET A 528 2.63 -9.35 -22.37
C MET A 528 2.24 -10.35 -21.30
N TRP A 529 1.92 -9.89 -20.09
CA TRP A 529 1.40 -10.75 -19.02
C TRP A 529 0.11 -11.46 -19.43
N LEU A 530 -0.84 -10.73 -20.04
CA LEU A 530 -2.09 -11.32 -20.53
C LEU A 530 -1.85 -12.34 -21.65
N LEU A 531 -0.87 -12.12 -22.53
CA LEU A 531 -0.48 -13.09 -23.57
C LEU A 531 0.06 -14.39 -22.94
N VAL A 532 0.93 -14.28 -21.95
CA VAL A 532 1.50 -15.42 -21.22
C VAL A 532 0.41 -16.19 -20.47
N GLU A 533 -0.47 -15.51 -19.73
CA GLU A 533 -1.59 -16.16 -19.03
C GLU A 533 -2.59 -16.84 -20.00
N ARG A 534 -2.84 -16.23 -21.17
CA ARG A 534 -3.65 -16.88 -22.22
C ARG A 534 -2.99 -18.15 -22.75
N ALA A 535 -1.67 -18.18 -22.91
CA ALA A 535 -0.94 -19.37 -23.35
C ALA A 535 -1.08 -20.54 -22.36
N ARG A 536 -1.10 -20.24 -21.04
CA ARG A 536 -1.25 -21.20 -19.93
C ARG A 536 -2.63 -21.88 -19.88
N GLY A 537 -3.70 -21.08 -19.85
CA GLY A 537 -5.04 -21.56 -19.48
C GLY A 537 -6.06 -21.57 -20.62
N LYS A 538 -6.20 -20.44 -21.32
CA LYS A 538 -7.22 -20.30 -22.38
C LYS A 538 -6.80 -20.94 -23.69
N GLY A 539 -5.51 -21.01 -24.01
CA GLY A 539 -5.01 -21.78 -25.15
C GLY A 539 -5.29 -23.27 -24.98
N ARG A 540 -5.10 -23.82 -23.77
CA ARG A 540 -5.45 -25.23 -23.49
C ARG A 540 -6.95 -25.47 -23.53
N LEU A 541 -7.76 -24.64 -22.87
CA LEU A 541 -9.22 -24.76 -22.89
C LEU A 541 -9.83 -24.48 -24.28
N ALA A 542 -9.26 -23.57 -25.06
CA ALA A 542 -9.67 -23.32 -26.45
C ALA A 542 -9.28 -24.49 -27.35
N ARG A 543 -8.06 -25.03 -27.23
CA ARG A 543 -7.62 -26.26 -27.92
C ARG A 543 -8.44 -27.47 -27.49
N GLU A 544 -8.86 -27.56 -26.23
CA GLU A 544 -9.74 -28.62 -25.71
C GLU A 544 -11.18 -28.44 -26.22
N LYS A 545 -11.70 -27.20 -26.30
CA LYS A 545 -13.01 -26.92 -26.92
C LYS A 545 -13.01 -27.17 -28.43
N GLU A 546 -11.95 -26.81 -29.15
CA GLU A 546 -11.79 -27.14 -30.57
C GLU A 546 -11.68 -28.66 -30.79
N LYS A 547 -10.92 -29.37 -29.94
CA LYS A 547 -10.87 -30.84 -29.95
C LYS A 547 -12.22 -31.47 -29.64
N GLN A 548 -12.98 -30.95 -28.68
CA GLN A 548 -14.35 -31.41 -28.36
C GLN A 548 -15.33 -31.11 -29.50
N ALA A 549 -15.23 -29.95 -30.14
CA ALA A 549 -16.03 -29.62 -31.32
C ALA A 549 -15.73 -30.58 -32.48
N HIS A 550 -14.46 -30.92 -32.71
CA HIS A 550 -14.07 -31.93 -33.70
C HIS A 550 -14.48 -33.36 -33.33
N SER A 551 -14.50 -33.75 -32.06
CA SER A 551 -14.94 -35.08 -31.64
C SER A 551 -16.46 -35.26 -31.72
N THR A 552 -17.24 -34.18 -31.58
CA THR A 552 -18.71 -34.23 -31.56
C THR A 552 -19.33 -34.29 -32.96
N ILE A 553 -18.55 -33.99 -34.02
CA ILE A 553 -19.00 -34.08 -35.42
C ILE A 553 -19.17 -35.55 -35.89
N GLY A 554 -18.69 -36.53 -35.12
CA GLY A 554 -18.76 -37.96 -35.48
C GLY A 554 -19.76 -38.83 -34.69
N THR A 555 -20.46 -38.28 -33.69
CA THR A 555 -21.39 -39.05 -32.84
C THR A 555 -22.75 -38.37 -32.72
N ALA A 556 -23.33 -38.01 -33.87
CA ALA A 556 -24.78 -37.99 -34.02
C ALA A 556 -25.17 -39.36 -34.59
N VAL A 557 -25.45 -40.32 -33.71
CA VAL A 557 -26.21 -41.52 -34.09
C VAL A 557 -27.67 -41.13 -33.92
N ASP A 558 -28.38 -40.98 -35.04
CA ASP A 558 -29.84 -40.90 -35.06
C ASP A 558 -30.42 -42.20 -34.47
N ILE A 559 -31.03 -42.10 -33.28
CA ILE A 559 -32.15 -42.95 -32.83
C ILE A 559 -33.15 -42.06 -32.10
#